data_AF-A0A8H8UII4-F1
#
_entry.id   AF-A0A8H8UII4-F1
#
_cell.length_a   1.000
_cell.length_b   1.000
_cell.length_c   1.000
_cell.angle_alpha   90.00
_cell.angle_beta   90.00
_cell.angle_gamma   90.00
#
_symmetry.space_group_name_H-M   'P 1'
#
loop_
_entity.id
_entity.type
_entity.pdbx_description
1 polymer ?
#
loop_
_entity_poly.entity_id
_entity_poly.type
_entity_poly.pdbx_seq_one_letter_code
_entity_poly.pdbx_strand_id
1 'polypeptide(L)'
;MLSILRKARLKDKEMRILMLGLDNAGKTTIVKKIMGEDVNSVSPTLGFIIKTIDYEGYSHHCRDVGGQKTLRSYWRNYFEKTDALIWVVDATDRLRIEDCKEELHGLLQEERLSGASLLVFANKTDVNGCMDEAEIQQGLQLNDIKTHKWHIIRCSAITGANLQEGLAWVVQDAKARLFLY
;
A
#
# COMPACT_ATOMS: atom_id res chain seq x y z
N MET A 1 -4.62 15.67 26.77
CA MET A 1 -3.42 15.01 26.22
C MET A 1 -3.60 14.60 24.76
N LEU A 2 -4.69 13.90 24.40
CA LEU A 2 -5.06 13.59 23.00
C LEU A 2 -5.12 14.81 22.06
N SER A 3 -5.62 15.96 22.54
CA SER A 3 -5.71 17.20 21.76
C SER A 3 -4.35 17.86 21.43
N ILE A 4 -3.32 17.63 22.26
CA ILE A 4 -1.98 18.19 22.05
C ILE A 4 -1.20 17.35 21.03
N LEU A 5 -1.29 16.03 21.13
CA LEU A 5 -0.73 15.10 20.13
C LEU A 5 -1.39 15.27 18.75
N ARG A 6 -2.70 15.52 18.70
CA ARG A 6 -3.42 15.86 17.45
C ARG A 6 -2.91 17.17 16.84
N LYS A 7 -2.76 18.23 17.64
CA LYS A 7 -2.23 19.52 17.20
C LYS A 7 -0.78 19.45 16.71
N ALA A 8 0.05 18.58 17.30
CA ALA A 8 1.42 18.34 16.84
C ALA A 8 1.44 17.63 15.47
N ARG A 9 0.64 16.57 15.28
CA ARG A 9 0.53 15.87 13.98
C ARG A 9 -0.01 16.75 12.85
N LEU A 10 -0.96 17.64 13.16
CA LEU A 10 -1.44 18.68 12.24
C LEU A 10 -0.33 19.66 11.82
N LYS A 11 0.63 19.92 12.70
CA LYS A 11 1.72 20.87 12.50
C LYS A 11 2.84 20.29 11.63
N ASP A 12 3.10 18.99 11.77
CA ASP A 12 4.19 18.31 11.06
C ASP A 12 3.78 17.77 9.68
N LYS A 13 2.47 17.66 9.38
CA LYS A 13 1.93 17.10 8.13
C LYS A 13 2.58 15.76 7.73
N GLU A 14 2.97 14.93 8.70
CA GLU A 14 3.56 13.63 8.40
C GLU A 14 2.50 12.53 8.36
N MET A 15 2.52 11.73 7.28
CA MET A 15 1.63 10.59 7.09
C MET A 15 2.46 9.34 6.82
N ARG A 16 2.26 8.30 7.62
CA ARG A 16 3.05 7.07 7.52
C ARG A 16 2.30 6.05 6.68
N ILE A 17 2.72 5.91 5.43
CA ILE A 17 2.16 4.92 4.50
C ILE A 17 3.09 3.71 4.42
N LEU A 18 2.57 2.52 4.64
CA LEU A 18 3.32 1.27 4.47
C LEU A 18 2.90 0.59 3.16
N MET A 19 3.84 0.21 2.29
CA MET A 19 3.53 -0.49 1.03
C MET A 19 3.98 -1.94 1.09
N LEU A 20 3.03 -2.88 1.11
CA LEU A 20 3.29 -4.31 1.16
C LEU A 20 2.58 -5.04 0.00
N GLY A 21 2.84 -6.33 -0.10
CA GLY A 21 2.36 -7.18 -1.19
C GLY A 21 3.36 -8.28 -1.49
N LEU A 22 2.95 -9.27 -2.27
CA LEU A 22 3.83 -10.39 -2.64
C LEU A 22 5.03 -9.93 -3.47
N ASP A 23 6.04 -10.78 -3.58
CA ASP A 23 7.13 -10.58 -4.52
C ASP A 23 6.59 -10.48 -5.96
N ASN A 24 7.31 -9.73 -6.80
CA ASN A 24 6.92 -9.43 -8.17
C ASN A 24 5.63 -8.60 -8.36
N ALA A 25 4.92 -8.21 -7.30
CA ALA A 25 3.72 -7.38 -7.41
C ALA A 25 3.96 -5.97 -8.01
N GLY A 26 5.21 -5.50 -8.01
CA GLY A 26 5.60 -4.22 -8.61
C GLY A 26 5.73 -3.05 -7.64
N LYS A 27 5.84 -3.32 -6.33
CA LYS A 27 6.02 -2.30 -5.27
C LYS A 27 7.17 -1.33 -5.54
N THR A 28 8.37 -1.85 -5.79
CA THR A 28 9.56 -1.05 -6.13
C THR A 28 9.35 -0.19 -7.37
N THR A 29 8.67 -0.75 -8.38
CA THR A 29 8.34 -0.05 -9.63
C THR A 29 7.36 1.10 -9.38
N ILE A 30 6.33 0.89 -8.55
CA ILE A 30 5.39 1.95 -8.14
C ILE A 30 6.15 3.09 -7.46
N VAL A 31 6.99 2.77 -6.47
CA VAL A 31 7.79 3.77 -5.75
C VAL A 31 8.67 4.57 -6.72
N LYS A 32 9.45 3.88 -7.56
CA LYS A 32 10.31 4.53 -8.56
C LYS A 32 9.50 5.41 -9.50
N LYS A 33 8.36 4.93 -9.98
CA LYS A 33 7.49 5.68 -10.90
C LYS A 33 6.95 6.96 -10.27
N ILE A 34 6.49 6.90 -9.01
CA ILE A 34 6.00 8.06 -8.28
C ILE A 34 7.12 9.09 -8.06
N MET A 35 8.35 8.62 -7.83
CA MET A 35 9.53 9.47 -7.64
C MET A 35 10.13 10.02 -8.95
N GLY A 36 9.58 9.64 -10.11
CA GLY A 36 10.15 10.02 -11.41
C GLY A 36 11.50 9.36 -11.71
N GLU A 37 11.83 8.25 -11.05
CA GLU A 37 13.03 7.46 -11.28
C GLU A 37 12.86 6.46 -12.44
N ASP A 38 13.99 5.97 -12.99
CA ASP A 38 13.97 4.92 -14.01
C ASP A 38 13.40 3.60 -13.48
N VAL A 39 12.41 3.08 -14.20
CA VAL A 39 11.69 1.84 -13.90
C VAL A 39 12.18 0.64 -14.71
N ASN A 40 13.09 0.84 -15.68
CA ASN A 40 13.57 -0.25 -16.55
C ASN A 40 14.60 -1.14 -15.85
N SER A 41 15.28 -0.62 -14.84
CA SER A 41 16.28 -1.33 -14.04
C SER A 41 15.77 -1.61 -12.62
N VAL A 42 14.97 -2.67 -12.46
CA VAL A 42 14.45 -3.11 -11.14
C VAL A 42 14.82 -4.56 -10.87
N SER A 43 15.62 -4.79 -9.84
CA SER A 43 15.92 -6.12 -9.30
C SER A 43 15.02 -6.42 -8.08
N PRO A 44 14.72 -7.69 -7.77
CA PRO A 44 14.02 -8.06 -6.54
C PRO A 44 14.70 -7.46 -5.30
N THR A 45 13.92 -6.79 -4.46
CA THR A 45 14.41 -6.16 -3.22
C THR A 45 14.86 -7.23 -2.22
N LEU A 46 16.16 -7.29 -1.94
CA LEU A 46 16.73 -8.08 -0.86
C LEU A 46 16.66 -7.27 0.44
N GLY A 47 15.65 -7.55 1.27
CA GLY A 47 15.42 -6.86 2.54
C GLY A 47 14.35 -5.77 2.45
N PHE A 48 14.67 -4.56 2.90
CA PHE A 48 13.73 -3.44 3.00
C PHE A 48 14.35 -2.16 2.43
N ILE A 49 13.54 -1.38 1.72
CA ILE A 49 13.90 -0.04 1.24
C ILE A 49 12.86 0.93 1.79
N ILE A 50 13.29 1.90 2.59
CA ILE A 50 12.44 3.02 3.00
C ILE A 50 12.73 4.18 2.07
N LYS A 51 11.73 4.62 1.31
CA LYS A 51 11.80 5.88 0.57
C LYS A 51 10.75 6.85 1.11
N THR A 52 11.12 8.11 1.23
CA THR A 52 10.17 9.18 1.55
C THR A 52 9.69 9.79 0.25
N ILE A 53 8.38 9.74 0.02
CA ILE A 53 7.70 10.35 -1.12
C ILE A 53 7.00 11.60 -0.60
N ASP A 54 7.39 12.76 -1.09
CA ASP A 54 6.65 13.99 -0.83
C ASP A 54 5.46 14.07 -1.79
N TYR A 55 4.25 14.08 -1.24
CA TYR A 55 3.03 14.27 -2.01
C TYR A 55 2.06 15.19 -1.25
N GLU A 56 1.58 16.25 -1.92
CA GLU A 56 0.71 17.30 -1.31
C GLU A 56 1.23 17.93 0.01
N GLY A 57 2.56 17.98 0.20
CA GLY A 57 3.16 18.50 1.43
C GLY A 57 3.05 17.56 2.64
N TYR A 58 2.78 16.27 2.38
CA TYR A 58 2.91 15.18 3.35
C TYR A 58 4.10 14.31 3.00
N SER A 59 4.98 14.08 3.99
CA SER A 59 6.08 13.13 3.89
C SER A 59 5.53 11.71 4.02
N HIS A 60 5.46 10.98 2.91
CA HIS A 60 5.01 9.59 2.89
C HIS A 60 6.19 8.64 2.95
N HIS A 61 6.39 7.96 4.08
CA HIS A 61 7.46 6.96 4.18
C HIS A 61 7.07 5.66 3.48
N CYS A 62 7.05 5.63 2.15
CA CYS A 62 6.79 4.41 1.39
C CYS A 62 7.92 3.38 1.60
N ARG A 63 7.61 2.35 2.38
CA ARG A 63 8.53 1.24 2.65
C ARG A 63 8.23 0.12 1.67
N ASP A 64 9.13 -0.11 0.71
CA ASP A 64 9.10 -1.30 -0.14
C ASP A 64 9.79 -2.45 0.61
N VAL A 65 9.03 -3.48 0.94
CA VAL A 65 9.57 -4.66 1.62
C VAL A 65 9.56 -5.84 0.67
N GLY A 66 10.67 -6.58 0.63
CA GLY A 66 10.76 -7.83 -0.13
C GLY A 66 9.56 -8.72 0.20
N GLY A 67 8.78 -9.09 -0.83
CA GLY A 67 7.57 -9.89 -0.67
C GLY A 67 7.82 -11.40 -0.71
N GLN A 68 9.10 -11.81 -0.81
CA GLN A 68 9.49 -13.21 -0.79
C GLN A 68 9.10 -13.82 0.55
N LYS A 69 8.60 -15.06 0.52
CA LYS A 69 8.07 -15.75 1.71
C LYS A 69 9.02 -15.72 2.93
N THR A 70 10.33 -15.84 2.69
CA THR A 70 11.38 -15.79 3.72
C THR A 70 11.53 -14.43 4.41
N LEU A 71 11.11 -13.34 3.76
CA LEU A 71 11.25 -11.97 4.24
C LEU A 71 9.97 -11.43 4.91
N ARG A 72 8.82 -12.11 4.76
CA ARG A 72 7.51 -11.63 5.26
C ARG A 72 7.46 -11.53 6.79
N SER A 73 8.21 -12.37 7.50
CA SER A 73 8.33 -12.32 8.97
C SER A 73 8.85 -10.96 9.48
N TYR A 74 9.61 -10.23 8.68
CA TYR A 74 10.16 -8.93 9.03
C TYR A 74 9.17 -7.77 8.84
N TRP A 75 8.01 -7.98 8.19
CA TRP A 75 7.01 -6.94 7.96
C TRP A 75 6.55 -6.29 9.28
N ARG A 76 6.42 -7.10 10.34
CA ARG A 76 6.01 -6.69 11.69
C ARG A 76 6.87 -5.58 12.32
N ASN A 77 8.11 -5.45 11.88
CA ASN A 77 9.02 -4.42 12.36
C ASN A 77 8.64 -3.02 11.88
N TYR A 78 7.72 -2.92 10.90
CA TYR A 78 7.41 -1.66 10.23
C TYR A 78 5.98 -1.16 10.47
N PHE A 79 5.14 -1.89 11.21
CA PHE A 79 3.73 -1.51 11.41
C PHE A 79 3.54 -0.31 12.33
N GLU A 80 4.51 -0.02 13.19
CA GLU A 80 4.36 1.02 14.21
C GLU A 80 4.05 2.39 13.61
N LYS A 81 2.94 2.99 14.06
CA LYS A 81 2.44 4.30 13.62
C LYS A 81 2.06 4.34 12.14
N THR A 82 1.59 3.24 11.55
CA THR A 82 1.11 3.24 10.15
C THR A 82 -0.27 3.88 10.07
N ASP A 83 -0.42 4.90 9.23
CA ASP A 83 -1.68 5.59 8.98
C ASP A 83 -2.48 4.94 7.84
N ALA A 84 -1.78 4.42 6.83
CA ALA A 84 -2.40 3.70 5.74
C ALA A 84 -1.49 2.57 5.24
N LEU A 85 -2.10 1.46 4.86
CA LEU A 85 -1.47 0.32 4.21
C LEU A 85 -1.83 0.35 2.72
N ILE A 86 -0.83 0.36 1.85
CA ILE A 86 -0.98 0.10 0.43
C ILE A 86 -0.63 -1.38 0.19
N TRP A 87 -1.60 -2.16 -0.24
CA TRP A 87 -1.43 -3.56 -0.62
C TRP A 87 -1.36 -3.67 -2.15
N VAL A 88 -0.20 -4.07 -2.67
CA VAL A 88 0.04 -4.17 -4.12
C VAL A 88 -0.17 -5.62 -4.55
N VAL A 89 -1.02 -5.79 -5.56
CA VAL A 89 -1.44 -7.08 -6.12
C VAL A 89 -1.00 -7.13 -7.56
N ASP A 90 -0.40 -8.25 -7.97
CA ASP A 90 -0.16 -8.52 -9.38
C ASP A 90 -1.47 -8.98 -10.04
N ALA A 91 -2.11 -8.12 -10.84
CA ALA A 91 -3.36 -8.47 -11.51
C ALA A 91 -3.18 -9.59 -12.54
N THR A 92 -1.95 -9.93 -12.95
CA THR A 92 -1.71 -11.03 -13.90
C THR A 92 -1.59 -12.39 -13.23
N ASP A 93 -1.42 -12.42 -11.90
CA ASP A 93 -1.05 -13.62 -11.16
C ASP A 93 -2.25 -14.23 -10.40
N ARG A 94 -3.17 -14.81 -11.16
CA ARG A 94 -4.35 -15.52 -10.60
C ARG A 94 -3.96 -16.68 -9.69
N LEU A 95 -2.82 -17.33 -9.94
CA LEU A 95 -2.40 -18.52 -9.19
C LEU A 95 -2.02 -18.20 -7.74
N ARG A 96 -1.52 -16.98 -7.49
CA ARG A 96 -1.11 -16.54 -6.14
C ARG A 96 -2.12 -15.62 -5.47
N ILE A 97 -3.34 -15.48 -5.98
CA ILE A 97 -4.35 -14.61 -5.37
C ILE A 97 -4.76 -15.10 -3.97
N GLU A 98 -4.81 -16.42 -3.76
CA GLU A 98 -5.12 -17.02 -2.46
C GLU A 98 -4.00 -16.75 -1.44
N ASP A 99 -2.74 -16.97 -1.82
CA ASP A 99 -1.57 -16.58 -1.00
C ASP A 99 -1.61 -15.07 -0.66
N CYS A 100 -2.01 -14.24 -1.63
CA CYS A 100 -2.11 -12.79 -1.45
C CYS A 100 -3.20 -12.42 -0.44
N LYS A 101 -4.34 -13.14 -0.48
CA LYS A 101 -5.42 -13.00 0.48
C LYS A 101 -4.98 -13.40 1.88
N GLU A 102 -4.40 -14.59 2.05
CA GLU A 102 -3.97 -15.08 3.37
C GLU A 102 -3.01 -14.11 4.07
N GLU A 103 -2.03 -13.60 3.32
CA GLU A 103 -1.08 -12.61 3.84
C GLU A 103 -1.76 -11.28 4.20
N LEU A 104 -2.65 -10.77 3.35
CA LEU A 104 -3.40 -9.54 3.63
C LEU A 104 -4.26 -9.68 4.89
N HIS A 105 -5.04 -10.75 5.00
CA HIS A 105 -5.92 -10.96 6.16
C HIS A 105 -5.11 -11.18 7.44
N GLY A 106 -4.00 -11.94 7.37
CA GLY A 106 -3.08 -12.10 8.49
C GLY A 106 -2.47 -10.78 8.96
N LEU A 107 -2.09 -9.90 8.02
CA LEU A 107 -1.60 -8.56 8.32
C LEU A 107 -2.64 -7.70 9.04
N LEU A 108 -3.89 -7.70 8.57
CA LEU A 108 -4.95 -6.85 9.13
C LEU A 108 -5.41 -7.29 10.54
N GLN A 109 -4.96 -8.44 11.03
CA GLN A 109 -5.18 -8.88 12.41
C GLN A 109 -4.17 -8.25 13.40
N GLU A 110 -3.10 -7.61 12.91
CA GLU A 110 -2.06 -7.03 13.74
C GLU A 110 -2.55 -5.75 14.40
N GLU A 111 -2.55 -5.71 15.73
CA GLU A 111 -3.02 -4.56 16.52
C GLU A 111 -2.35 -3.24 16.12
N ARG A 112 -1.09 -3.31 15.69
CA ARG A 112 -0.30 -2.15 15.24
C ARG A 112 -0.81 -1.50 13.96
N LEU A 113 -1.59 -2.22 13.16
CA LEU A 113 -2.26 -1.71 11.96
C LEU A 113 -3.70 -1.27 12.25
N SER A 114 -4.20 -1.47 13.47
CA SER A 114 -5.54 -1.08 13.86
C SER A 114 -5.78 0.41 13.60
N GLY A 115 -6.88 0.68 12.91
CA GLY A 115 -7.29 2.03 12.53
C GLY A 115 -6.59 2.57 11.28
N ALA A 116 -5.65 1.86 10.66
CA ALA A 116 -5.11 2.24 9.36
C ALA A 116 -6.17 2.10 8.25
N SER A 117 -5.97 2.81 7.14
CA SER A 117 -6.80 2.62 5.94
C SER A 117 -6.09 1.71 4.96
N LEU A 118 -6.84 0.94 4.18
CA LEU A 118 -6.30 -0.01 3.21
C LEU A 118 -6.53 0.49 1.78
N LEU A 119 -5.47 0.78 1.04
CA LEU A 119 -5.54 0.92 -0.41
C LEU A 119 -5.04 -0.37 -1.06
N VAL A 120 -5.80 -0.93 -1.99
CA VAL A 120 -5.36 -2.05 -2.83
C VAL A 120 -5.00 -1.51 -4.21
N PHE A 121 -3.73 -1.62 -4.58
CA PHE A 121 -3.29 -1.40 -5.96
C PHE A 121 -3.37 -2.71 -6.74
N ALA A 122 -4.37 -2.83 -7.60
CA ALA A 122 -4.47 -3.88 -8.60
C ALA A 122 -3.53 -3.54 -9.76
N ASN A 123 -2.26 -3.94 -9.66
CA ASN A 123 -1.18 -3.49 -10.52
C ASN A 123 -1.01 -4.36 -11.78
N LYS A 124 -0.26 -3.85 -12.77
CA LYS A 124 0.05 -4.48 -14.06
C LYS A 124 -1.16 -4.59 -15.01
N THR A 125 -2.06 -3.60 -14.94
CA THR A 125 -3.24 -3.56 -15.81
C THR A 125 -2.92 -3.20 -17.27
N ASP A 126 -1.66 -2.86 -17.56
CA ASP A 126 -1.11 -2.74 -18.90
C ASP A 126 -0.93 -4.10 -19.61
N VAL A 127 -1.00 -5.21 -18.88
CA VAL A 127 -0.86 -6.56 -19.44
C VAL A 127 -2.22 -7.13 -19.84
N ASN A 128 -2.30 -7.62 -21.08
CA ASN A 128 -3.51 -8.27 -21.60
C ASN A 128 -3.88 -9.52 -20.79
N GLY A 129 -5.18 -9.66 -20.51
CA GLY A 129 -5.70 -10.80 -19.74
C GLY A 129 -5.44 -10.71 -18.23
N CYS A 130 -4.98 -9.57 -17.70
CA CYS A 130 -4.99 -9.31 -16.27
C CYS A 130 -6.40 -9.42 -15.67
N MET A 131 -6.47 -9.67 -14.37
CA MET A 131 -7.71 -9.67 -13.61
C MET A 131 -8.36 -8.29 -13.62
N ASP A 132 -9.69 -8.27 -13.66
CA ASP A 132 -10.46 -7.06 -13.41
C ASP A 132 -10.58 -6.75 -11.91
N GLU A 133 -11.22 -5.63 -11.58
CA GLU A 133 -11.39 -5.18 -10.20
C GLU A 133 -12.27 -6.14 -9.38
N ALA A 134 -13.31 -6.72 -10.01
CA ALA A 134 -14.24 -7.61 -9.35
C ALA A 134 -13.59 -8.96 -9.02
N GLU A 135 -12.80 -9.51 -9.95
CA GLU A 135 -12.00 -10.71 -9.77
C GLU A 135 -11.04 -10.55 -8.57
N ILE A 136 -10.32 -9.43 -8.48
CA ILE A 136 -9.38 -9.18 -7.38
C ILE A 136 -10.12 -8.93 -6.06
N GLN A 137 -11.21 -8.15 -6.08
CA GLN A 137 -12.02 -7.89 -4.89
C GLN A 137 -12.57 -9.19 -4.30
N GLN A 138 -13.07 -10.09 -5.16
CA GLN A 138 -13.55 -11.40 -4.77
C GLN A 138 -12.41 -12.29 -4.28
N GLY A 139 -11.30 -12.37 -5.04
CA GLY A 139 -10.15 -13.20 -4.71
C GLY A 139 -9.49 -12.83 -3.37
N LEU A 140 -9.45 -11.54 -3.03
CA LEU A 140 -8.94 -11.06 -1.75
C LEU A 140 -9.98 -11.02 -0.64
N GLN A 141 -11.25 -11.33 -0.94
CA GLN A 141 -12.36 -11.26 0.01
C GLN A 141 -12.44 -9.89 0.71
N LEU A 142 -12.27 -8.79 -0.05
CA LEU A 142 -12.23 -7.44 0.55
C LEU A 142 -13.54 -7.08 1.26
N ASN A 143 -14.66 -7.63 0.81
CA ASN A 143 -15.96 -7.42 1.43
C ASN A 143 -16.04 -7.98 2.87
N ASP A 144 -15.18 -8.95 3.22
CA ASP A 144 -15.15 -9.55 4.56
C ASP A 144 -14.33 -8.69 5.54
N ILE A 145 -13.54 -7.74 5.03
CA ILE A 145 -12.79 -6.78 5.84
C ILE A 145 -13.76 -5.73 6.39
N LYS A 146 -14.10 -5.86 7.68
CA LYS A 146 -14.93 -4.89 8.41
C LYS A 146 -14.14 -3.97 9.33
N THR A 147 -12.88 -4.31 9.60
CA THR A 147 -12.01 -3.64 10.57
C THR A 147 -11.33 -2.40 10.01
N HIS A 148 -11.14 -2.33 8.69
CA HIS A 148 -10.43 -1.25 8.01
C HIS A 148 -11.29 -0.71 6.87
N LYS A 149 -11.30 0.62 6.69
CA LYS A 149 -11.84 1.21 5.48
C LYS A 149 -10.90 0.91 4.34
N TRP A 150 -11.43 0.38 3.24
CA TRP A 150 -10.64 -0.01 2.10
C TRP A 150 -11.11 0.64 0.79
N HIS A 151 -10.20 0.70 -0.16
CA HIS A 151 -10.47 1.05 -1.55
C HIS A 151 -9.55 0.24 -2.47
N ILE A 152 -10.04 -0.15 -3.63
CA ILE A 152 -9.26 -0.82 -4.66
C ILE A 152 -9.17 0.10 -5.87
N ILE A 153 -8.00 0.15 -6.50
CA ILE A 153 -7.80 0.90 -7.74
C ILE A 153 -6.91 0.09 -8.68
N ARG A 154 -7.39 -0.05 -9.92
CA ARG A 154 -6.64 -0.62 -11.04
C ARG A 154 -5.52 0.33 -11.43
N CYS A 155 -4.28 -0.13 -11.49
CA CYS A 155 -3.13 0.73 -11.81
C CYS A 155 -2.06 0.01 -12.65
N SER A 156 -1.15 0.80 -13.20
CA SER A 156 0.02 0.29 -13.90
C SER A 156 1.26 1.05 -13.45
N ALA A 157 2.16 0.35 -12.75
CA ALA A 157 3.43 0.88 -12.31
C ALA A 157 4.34 1.29 -13.48
N ILE A 158 4.21 0.62 -14.63
CA ILE A 158 5.01 0.90 -15.84
C ILE A 158 4.55 2.20 -16.50
N THR A 159 3.25 2.32 -16.75
CA THR A 159 2.69 3.51 -17.44
C THR A 159 2.55 4.70 -16.49
N GLY A 160 2.30 4.44 -15.19
CA GLY A 160 1.96 5.44 -14.18
C GLY A 160 0.46 5.65 -14.00
N ALA A 161 -0.38 4.91 -14.75
CA ALA A 161 -1.83 5.04 -14.68
C ALA A 161 -2.36 4.78 -13.26
N ASN A 162 -3.20 5.69 -12.78
CA ASN A 162 -3.95 5.62 -11.52
C ASN A 162 -3.10 5.59 -10.23
N LEU A 163 -1.78 5.82 -10.31
CA LEU A 163 -0.92 5.85 -9.12
C LEU A 163 -1.20 7.10 -8.26
N GLN A 164 -1.37 8.26 -8.90
CA GLN A 164 -1.61 9.52 -8.19
C GLN A 164 -3.01 9.55 -7.59
N GLU A 165 -3.99 8.99 -8.30
CA GLU A 165 -5.37 8.84 -7.87
C GLU A 165 -5.47 7.96 -6.62
N GLY A 166 -4.73 6.84 -6.58
CA GLY A 166 -4.64 6.00 -5.38
C GLY A 166 -4.01 6.73 -4.18
N LEU A 167 -2.91 7.47 -4.40
CA LEU A 167 -2.28 8.26 -3.34
C LEU A 167 -3.19 9.38 -2.84
N ALA A 168 -3.91 10.06 -3.74
CA ALA A 168 -4.87 11.10 -3.39
C ALA A 168 -5.97 10.55 -2.48
N TRP A 169 -6.49 9.35 -2.77
CA TRP A 169 -7.46 8.68 -1.89
C TRP A 169 -6.90 8.43 -0.48
N VAL A 170 -5.67 7.90 -0.38
CA VAL A 170 -5.02 7.66 0.92
C VAL A 170 -4.91 8.95 1.72
N VAL A 171 -4.43 10.01 1.06
CA VAL A 171 -4.24 11.32 1.69
C VAL A 171 -5.57 11.91 2.15
N GLN A 172 -6.60 11.85 1.31
CA GLN A 172 -7.93 12.35 1.63
C GLN A 172 -8.55 11.61 2.82
N ASP A 173 -8.47 10.28 2.83
CA ASP A 173 -9.02 9.46 3.90
C ASP A 173 -8.29 9.68 5.23
N ALA A 174 -6.96 9.67 5.20
CA ALA A 174 -6.15 9.96 6.36
C ALA A 174 -6.39 11.39 6.87
N LYS A 175 -6.58 12.39 5.99
CA LYS A 175 -6.99 13.75 6.40
C LYS A 175 -8.32 13.76 7.14
N ALA A 176 -9.33 13.07 6.60
CA ALA A 176 -10.65 12.98 7.23
C ALA A 176 -10.59 12.32 8.62
N ARG A 177 -9.77 11.29 8.78
CA ARG A 177 -9.67 10.51 10.02
C ARG A 177 -8.73 11.12 11.06
N LEU A 178 -7.62 11.71 10.64
CA LEU A 178 -6.54 12.16 11.53
C LEU A 178 -6.58 13.66 11.84
N PHE A 179 -7.16 14.48 10.95
CA PHE A 179 -7.01 15.94 11.00
C PHE A 179 -8.32 16.72 11.09
N LEU A 180 -9.47 16.09 10.81
CA LEU A 180 -10.77 16.78 10.74
C LEU A 180 -11.71 16.53 11.93
N TYR A 181 -11.20 16.07 13.09
CA TYR A 181 -11.92 16.04 14.38
C TYR A 181 -11.04 16.35 15.60
#